data_AF-A0A430KNY7-F1
#
_entry.id   AF-A0A430KNY7-F1
#
_cell.length_a   1.000
_cell.length_b   1.000
_cell.length_c   1.000
_cell.angle_alpha   90.00
_cell.angle_beta   90.00
_cell.angle_gamma   90.00
#
_symmetry.space_group_name_H-M   'P 1'
#
loop_
_entity.id
_entity.type
_entity.pdbx_description
1 polymer ?
#
loop_
_entity_poly.entity_id
_entity_poly.type
_entity_poly.pdbx_seq_one_letter_code
_entity_poly.pdbx_strand_id
1 'polypeptide(L)'
;MPPSSKQRLLITLPLIIALCAAIFYSVSIGFADLYGYSPRQHLKHWQKTGHTPTPDELEQALSSIHTAISKDPRNAEYRDMQGLLNYYQAINSYQQGDQALFIEYTQQALASYQQATRLRPNWPYSWANLALMKAMLQQYDSEYAQALTQAMAFGPWENDVNIVVAEAGMLGWFQLNSQIQDSLIKNIERGIKRNGKSIKQRLSAINKLGLACIYIEESKQRKRLCGF
;
A
#
# COMPACT_ATOMS: atom_id res chain seq x y z
N MET A 1 -51.81 -17.23 -22.81
CA MET A 1 -51.88 -16.30 -23.96
C MET A 1 -50.50 -15.71 -24.18
N PRO A 2 -49.95 -15.70 -25.41
CA PRO A 2 -48.66 -15.09 -25.68
C PRO A 2 -48.71 -13.57 -25.44
N PRO A 3 -47.63 -12.95 -24.90
CA PRO A 3 -47.59 -11.52 -24.65
C PRO A 3 -47.74 -10.73 -25.95
N SER A 4 -48.51 -9.64 -25.90
CA SER A 4 -48.74 -8.73 -27.02
C SER A 4 -47.43 -8.07 -27.49
N SER A 5 -47.38 -7.57 -28.73
CA SER A 5 -46.18 -6.91 -29.28
C SER A 5 -45.72 -5.74 -28.40
N LYS A 6 -46.67 -4.97 -27.83
CA LYS A 6 -46.39 -3.87 -26.88
C LYS A 6 -45.78 -4.38 -25.57
N GLN A 7 -46.28 -5.49 -25.03
CA GLN A 7 -45.71 -6.12 -23.82
C GLN A 7 -44.31 -6.68 -24.07
N ARG A 8 -44.04 -7.25 -25.24
CA ARG A 8 -42.69 -7.70 -25.61
C ARG A 8 -41.73 -6.52 -25.70
N LEU A 9 -42.13 -5.43 -26.37
CA LEU A 9 -41.31 -4.22 -26.52
C LEU A 9 -40.98 -3.57 -25.15
N LEU A 10 -41.96 -3.53 -24.23
CA LEU A 10 -41.78 -3.02 -22.87
C LEU A 10 -40.76 -3.83 -22.05
N ILE A 11 -40.52 -5.10 -22.39
CA ILE A 11 -39.57 -5.98 -21.70
C ILE A 11 -38.21 -6.01 -22.43
N THR A 12 -38.22 -6.07 -23.77
CA THR A 12 -36.97 -6.21 -24.55
C THR A 12 -36.15 -4.95 -24.57
N LEU A 13 -36.77 -3.77 -24.66
CA LEU A 13 -36.07 -2.49 -24.70
C LEU A 13 -35.22 -2.21 -23.43
N PRO A 14 -35.75 -2.32 -22.19
CA PRO A 14 -34.92 -2.12 -20.99
C PRO A 14 -33.83 -3.19 -20.87
N LEU A 15 -34.08 -4.42 -21.32
CA LEU A 15 -33.07 -5.48 -21.31
C LEU A 15 -31.93 -5.19 -22.29
N ILE A 16 -32.23 -4.69 -23.48
CA ILE A 16 -31.21 -4.22 -24.44
C ILE A 16 -30.41 -3.05 -23.86
N ILE A 17 -31.06 -2.07 -23.24
CA ILE A 17 -30.38 -0.94 -22.59
C ILE A 17 -29.44 -1.44 -21.48
N ALA A 18 -29.91 -2.36 -20.62
CA ALA A 18 -29.10 -2.94 -19.56
C ALA A 18 -27.90 -3.70 -20.12
N LEU A 19 -28.07 -4.47 -21.21
CA LEU A 19 -26.97 -5.16 -21.89
C LEU A 19 -25.96 -4.18 -22.50
N CYS A 20 -26.42 -3.14 -23.20
CA CYS A 20 -25.53 -2.12 -23.76
C CYS A 20 -24.74 -1.40 -22.66
N ALA A 21 -25.39 -1.05 -21.55
CA ALA A 21 -24.72 -0.45 -20.40
C ALA A 21 -23.68 -1.40 -19.78
N ALA A 22 -23.99 -2.68 -19.65
CA ALA A 22 -23.05 -3.69 -19.16
C ALA A 22 -21.84 -3.88 -20.09
N ILE A 23 -22.06 -3.89 -21.41
CA ILE A 23 -20.98 -3.96 -22.41
C ILE A 23 -20.08 -2.72 -22.31
N PHE A 24 -20.67 -1.53 -22.29
CA PHE A 24 -19.92 -0.28 -22.17
C PHE A 24 -19.07 -0.25 -20.88
N TYR A 25 -19.67 -0.67 -19.75
CA TYR A 25 -18.95 -0.77 -18.48
C TYR A 25 -17.79 -1.78 -18.54
N SER A 26 -18.01 -2.94 -19.14
CA SER A 26 -16.99 -3.99 -19.26
C SER A 26 -15.83 -3.56 -20.17
N VAL A 27 -16.12 -2.87 -21.28
CA VAL A 27 -15.08 -2.29 -22.15
C VAL A 27 -14.29 -1.21 -21.42
N SER A 28 -14.93 -0.37 -20.62
CA SER A 28 -14.24 0.64 -19.81
C SER A 28 -13.24 0.01 -18.83
N ILE A 29 -13.64 -1.07 -18.14
CA ILE A 29 -12.74 -1.83 -17.27
C ILE A 29 -11.59 -2.45 -18.05
N GLY A 30 -11.87 -3.05 -19.23
CA GLY A 30 -10.81 -3.61 -20.08
C GLY A 30 -9.75 -2.58 -20.46
N PHE A 31 -10.16 -1.35 -20.77
CA PHE A 31 -9.21 -0.26 -20.97
C PHE A 31 -8.49 0.12 -19.67
N ALA A 32 -9.18 0.15 -18.53
CA ALA A 32 -8.56 0.43 -17.24
C ALA A 32 -7.39 -0.52 -16.95
N ASP A 33 -7.57 -1.82 -17.21
CA ASP A 33 -6.52 -2.84 -17.03
C ASP A 33 -5.34 -2.64 -17.97
N LEU A 34 -5.57 -2.24 -19.23
CA LEU A 34 -4.49 -1.90 -20.16
C LEU A 34 -3.63 -0.75 -19.63
N TYR A 35 -4.25 0.32 -19.11
CA TYR A 35 -3.53 1.44 -18.51
C TYR A 35 -2.86 1.05 -17.17
N GLY A 36 -3.46 0.14 -16.40
CA GLY A 36 -2.90 -0.36 -15.15
C GLY A 36 -1.76 -1.37 -15.34
N TYR A 37 -1.60 -1.96 -16.52
CA TYR A 37 -0.61 -3.01 -16.78
C TYR A 37 0.83 -2.48 -16.75
N SER A 38 1.13 -1.38 -17.47
CA SER A 38 2.48 -0.84 -17.56
C SER A 38 3.04 -0.37 -16.20
N PRO A 39 2.31 0.46 -15.41
CA PRO A 39 2.75 0.85 -14.06
C PRO A 39 3.01 -0.36 -13.16
N ARG A 40 2.17 -1.40 -13.24
CA ARG A 40 2.33 -2.63 -12.46
C ARG A 40 3.64 -3.34 -12.78
N GLN A 41 4.00 -3.46 -14.05
CA GLN A 41 5.26 -4.10 -14.45
C GLN A 41 6.48 -3.28 -14.04
N HIS A 42 6.42 -1.96 -14.22
CA HIS A 42 7.47 -1.05 -13.78
C HIS A 42 7.69 -1.13 -12.26
N LEU A 43 6.63 -0.98 -11.46
CA LEU A 43 6.70 -1.09 -10.00
C LEU A 43 7.30 -2.43 -9.55
N LYS A 44 6.83 -3.54 -10.14
CA LYS A 44 7.37 -4.88 -9.85
C LYS A 44 8.86 -4.98 -10.19
N HIS A 45 9.28 -4.40 -11.32
CA HIS A 45 10.68 -4.38 -11.72
C HIS A 45 11.51 -3.57 -10.72
N TRP A 46 11.12 -2.33 -10.43
CA TRP A 46 11.83 -1.42 -9.53
C TRP A 46 12.00 -2.01 -8.13
N GLN A 47 10.93 -2.58 -7.57
CA GLN A 47 11.00 -3.23 -6.25
C GLN A 47 11.93 -4.45 -6.25
N LYS A 48 11.93 -5.23 -7.32
CA LYS A 48 12.78 -6.44 -7.42
C LYS A 48 14.25 -6.09 -7.61
N THR A 49 14.57 -5.05 -8.38
CA THR A 49 15.95 -4.68 -8.71
C THR A 49 16.54 -3.64 -7.75
N GLY A 50 15.70 -3.00 -6.94
CA GLY A 50 16.10 -1.82 -6.16
C GLY A 50 16.36 -0.59 -7.03
N HIS A 51 15.89 -0.60 -8.29
CA HIS A 51 16.02 0.54 -9.19
C HIS A 51 15.15 1.71 -8.69
N THR A 52 15.73 2.90 -8.68
CA THR A 52 15.03 4.14 -8.36
C THR A 52 14.55 4.76 -9.68
N PRO A 53 13.24 4.93 -9.90
CA PRO A 53 12.71 5.45 -11.15
C PRO A 53 13.18 6.88 -11.40
N THR A 54 13.44 7.19 -12.67
CA THR A 54 13.66 8.56 -13.14
C THR A 54 12.38 9.40 -13.05
N PRO A 55 12.49 10.74 -13.02
CA PRO A 55 11.31 11.61 -13.02
C PRO A 55 10.34 11.31 -14.18
N ASP A 56 10.85 11.09 -15.39
CA ASP A 56 10.04 10.81 -16.58
C ASP A 56 9.30 9.46 -16.48
N GLU A 57 9.97 8.41 -16.02
CA GLU A 57 9.34 7.10 -15.80
C GLU A 57 8.22 7.17 -14.76
N LEU A 58 8.43 7.99 -13.72
CA LEU A 58 7.48 8.18 -12.64
C LEU A 58 6.27 8.99 -13.10
N GLU A 59 6.47 10.06 -13.87
CA GLU A 59 5.41 10.85 -14.48
C GLU A 59 4.57 9.99 -15.44
N GLN A 60 5.21 9.19 -16.29
CA GLN A 60 4.51 8.30 -17.21
C GLN A 60 3.65 7.26 -16.48
N ALA A 61 4.19 6.67 -15.41
CA ALA A 61 3.48 5.71 -14.59
C ALA A 61 2.29 6.36 -13.85
N LEU A 62 2.46 7.58 -13.32
CA LEU A 62 1.39 8.35 -12.68
C LEU A 62 0.27 8.74 -13.66
N SER A 63 0.62 9.22 -14.85
CA SER A 63 -0.36 9.54 -15.90
C SER A 63 -1.18 8.30 -16.30
N SER A 64 -0.50 7.17 -16.45
CA SER A 64 -1.14 5.88 -16.77
C SER A 64 -2.07 5.42 -15.64
N ILE A 65 -1.63 5.50 -14.37
CA ILE A 65 -2.47 5.06 -13.25
C ILE A 65 -3.66 5.98 -13.02
N HIS A 66 -3.53 7.29 -13.24
CA HIS A 66 -4.66 8.23 -13.20
C HIS A 66 -5.71 7.88 -14.24
N THR A 67 -5.27 7.50 -15.45
CA THR A 67 -6.18 7.05 -16.50
C THR A 67 -6.88 5.75 -16.11
N ALA A 68 -6.16 4.76 -15.56
CA ALA A 68 -6.76 3.52 -15.06
C ALA A 68 -7.82 3.77 -13.99
N ILE A 69 -7.51 4.63 -13.00
CA ILE A 69 -8.43 5.01 -11.91
C ILE A 69 -9.68 5.71 -12.43
N SER A 70 -9.55 6.60 -13.43
CA SER A 70 -10.73 7.28 -14.00
C SER A 70 -11.69 6.32 -14.69
N LYS A 71 -11.19 5.20 -15.22
CA LYS A 71 -11.98 4.18 -15.93
C LYS A 71 -12.56 3.11 -15.01
N ASP A 72 -11.83 2.74 -13.95
CA ASP A 72 -12.32 1.87 -12.88
C ASP A 72 -11.89 2.40 -11.49
N PRO A 73 -12.66 3.33 -10.91
CA PRO A 73 -12.31 3.96 -9.63
C PRO A 73 -12.46 3.02 -8.43
N ARG A 74 -13.09 1.84 -8.61
CA ARG A 74 -13.34 0.87 -7.54
C ARG A 74 -12.22 -0.16 -7.43
N ASN A 75 -11.28 -0.17 -8.37
CA ASN A 75 -10.12 -1.05 -8.30
C ASN A 75 -9.10 -0.53 -7.26
N ALA A 76 -9.09 -1.19 -6.10
CA ALA A 76 -8.19 -0.86 -5.00
C ALA A 76 -6.70 -1.02 -5.36
N GLU A 77 -6.36 -1.91 -6.30
CA GLU A 77 -4.96 -2.10 -6.69
C GLU A 77 -4.40 -0.86 -7.39
N TYR A 78 -5.24 -0.15 -8.15
CA TYR A 78 -4.80 1.09 -8.77
C TYR A 78 -4.52 2.18 -7.73
N ARG A 79 -5.26 2.18 -6.62
CA ARG A 79 -5.01 3.07 -5.48
C ARG A 79 -3.74 2.70 -4.73
N ASP A 80 -3.46 1.41 -4.55
CA ASP A 80 -2.18 0.97 -3.99
C ASP A 80 -1.00 1.37 -4.90
N MET A 81 -1.11 1.18 -6.21
CA MET A 81 -0.08 1.59 -7.17
C MET A 81 0.13 3.11 -7.16
N GLN A 82 -0.96 3.90 -7.15
CA GLN A 82 -0.89 5.35 -7.03
C GLN A 82 -0.16 5.77 -5.73
N GLY A 83 -0.50 5.13 -4.61
CA GLY A 83 0.16 5.38 -3.33
C GLY A 83 1.66 5.09 -3.37
N LEU A 84 2.06 4.01 -4.01
CA LEU A 84 3.47 3.64 -4.15
C LEU A 84 4.23 4.59 -5.09
N LEU A 85 3.61 5.02 -6.20
CA LEU A 85 4.22 6.00 -7.12
C LEU A 85 4.42 7.36 -6.44
N ASN A 86 3.43 7.83 -5.69
CA ASN A 86 3.57 9.06 -4.89
C ASN A 86 4.64 8.90 -3.81
N TYR A 87 4.77 7.71 -3.22
CA TYR A 87 5.85 7.44 -2.27
C TYR A 87 7.24 7.49 -2.93
N TYR A 88 7.40 7.01 -4.16
CA TYR A 88 8.63 7.22 -4.93
C TYR A 88 8.93 8.71 -5.15
N GLN A 89 7.92 9.53 -5.45
CA GLN A 89 8.11 10.98 -5.56
C GLN A 89 8.60 11.58 -4.24
N ALA A 90 7.99 11.18 -3.12
CA ALA A 90 8.42 11.62 -1.79
C ALA A 90 9.89 11.28 -1.53
N ILE A 91 10.31 10.03 -1.77
CA ILE A 91 11.70 9.61 -1.57
C ILE A 91 12.68 10.40 -2.44
N ASN A 92 12.35 10.62 -3.71
CA ASN A 92 13.17 11.42 -4.61
C ASN A 92 13.33 12.87 -4.11
N SER A 93 12.25 13.50 -3.63
CA SER A 93 12.29 14.84 -3.04
C SER A 93 13.11 14.89 -1.74
N TYR A 94 12.96 13.88 -0.88
CA TYR A 94 13.77 13.77 0.34
C TYR A 94 15.28 13.67 0.02
N GLN A 95 15.66 12.88 -0.99
CA GLN A 95 17.05 12.76 -1.42
C GLN A 95 17.63 14.06 -1.98
N GLN A 96 16.78 14.90 -2.57
CA GLN A 96 17.15 16.23 -3.07
C GLN A 96 17.15 17.32 -1.98
N GLY A 97 16.73 16.98 -0.77
CA GLY A 97 16.62 17.92 0.35
C GLY A 97 15.37 18.82 0.30
N ASP A 98 14.40 18.51 -0.57
CA ASP A 98 13.14 19.24 -0.63
C ASP A 98 12.12 18.64 0.34
N GLN A 99 12.14 19.18 1.56
CA GLN A 99 11.24 18.74 2.62
C GLN A 99 9.77 19.08 2.33
N ALA A 100 9.48 20.18 1.62
CA ALA A 100 8.11 20.58 1.33
C ALA A 100 7.46 19.57 0.37
N LEU A 101 8.15 19.25 -0.72
CA LEU A 101 7.68 18.24 -1.68
C LEU A 101 7.64 16.83 -1.08
N PHE A 102 8.59 16.47 -0.20
CA PHE A 102 8.53 15.20 0.52
C PHE A 102 7.21 15.08 1.31
N ILE A 103 6.83 16.11 2.07
CA ILE A 103 5.58 16.12 2.84
C ILE A 103 4.37 16.06 1.92
N GLU A 104 4.36 16.86 0.85
CA GLU A 104 3.26 16.88 -0.12
C GLU A 104 3.02 15.50 -0.74
N TYR A 105 4.06 14.89 -1.31
CA TYR A 105 3.93 13.58 -1.96
C TYR A 105 3.62 12.46 -0.96
N THR A 106 4.11 12.56 0.27
CA THR A 106 3.73 11.60 1.34
C THR A 106 2.25 11.74 1.70
N GLN A 107 1.67 12.95 1.69
CA GLN A 107 0.23 13.15 1.88
C GLN A 107 -0.59 12.58 0.71
N GLN A 108 -0.13 12.75 -0.53
CA GLN A 108 -0.79 12.16 -1.70
C GLN A 108 -0.73 10.62 -1.66
N ALA A 109 0.38 10.05 -1.20
CA ALA A 109 0.51 8.61 -0.97
C ALA A 109 -0.45 8.13 0.14
N LEU A 110 -0.51 8.84 1.26
CA LEU A 110 -1.44 8.57 2.36
C LEU A 110 -2.90 8.53 1.88
N ALA A 111 -3.34 9.56 1.14
CA ALA A 111 -4.70 9.64 0.61
C ALA A 111 -5.04 8.45 -0.31
N SER A 112 -4.06 7.99 -1.10
CA SER A 112 -4.21 6.85 -1.99
C SER A 112 -4.38 5.54 -1.19
N TYR A 113 -3.56 5.32 -0.17
CA TYR A 113 -3.69 4.13 0.70
C TYR A 113 -4.97 4.17 1.55
N GLN A 114 -5.42 5.33 2.01
CA GLN A 114 -6.74 5.47 2.67
C GLN A 114 -7.88 5.05 1.74
N GLN A 115 -7.80 5.37 0.44
CA GLN A 115 -8.80 4.89 -0.51
C GLN A 115 -8.67 3.38 -0.76
N ALA A 116 -7.44 2.85 -0.84
CA ALA A 116 -7.20 1.43 -1.00
C ALA A 116 -7.76 0.60 0.17
N THR A 117 -7.56 1.05 1.42
CA THR A 117 -8.10 0.37 2.61
C THR A 117 -9.61 0.42 2.69
N ARG A 118 -10.26 1.51 2.22
CA ARG A 118 -11.73 1.56 2.09
C ARG A 118 -12.27 0.56 1.06
N LEU A 119 -11.58 0.39 -0.06
CA LEU A 119 -11.99 -0.52 -1.13
C LEU A 119 -11.67 -1.99 -0.83
N ARG A 120 -10.58 -2.26 -0.10
CA ARG A 120 -10.16 -3.59 0.35
C ARG A 120 -9.79 -3.58 1.84
N PRO A 121 -10.79 -3.63 2.75
CA PRO A 121 -10.55 -3.51 4.19
C PRO A 121 -9.71 -4.64 4.79
N ASN A 122 -9.63 -5.79 4.12
CA ASN A 122 -8.88 -6.96 4.60
C ASN A 122 -7.52 -7.12 3.93
N TRP A 123 -7.05 -6.13 3.15
CA TRP A 123 -5.78 -6.23 2.42
C TRP A 123 -4.62 -5.65 3.25
N PRO A 124 -3.68 -6.48 3.74
CA PRO A 124 -2.71 -6.04 4.74
C PRO A 124 -1.67 -5.05 4.21
N TYR A 125 -1.33 -5.12 2.91
CA TYR A 125 -0.31 -4.26 2.32
C TYR A 125 -0.74 -2.79 2.29
N SER A 126 -2.01 -2.50 1.99
CA SER A 126 -2.53 -1.12 2.02
C SER A 126 -2.48 -0.55 3.43
N TRP A 127 -2.86 -1.33 4.44
CA TRP A 127 -2.77 -0.92 5.84
C TRP A 127 -1.33 -0.69 6.30
N ALA A 128 -0.40 -1.57 5.91
CA ALA A 128 1.01 -1.43 6.26
C ALA A 128 1.59 -0.13 5.68
N ASN A 129 1.32 0.16 4.41
CA ASN A 129 1.79 1.38 3.77
C ASN A 129 1.08 2.63 4.31
N LEU A 130 -0.21 2.55 4.65
CA LEU A 130 -0.93 3.63 5.33
C LEU A 130 -0.23 3.98 6.65
N ALA A 131 0.06 2.97 7.48
CA ALA A 131 0.79 3.15 8.73
C ALA A 131 2.17 3.79 8.50
N LEU A 132 2.90 3.36 7.47
CA LEU A 132 4.19 3.94 7.12
C LEU A 132 4.08 5.42 6.73
N MET A 133 3.15 5.79 5.83
CA MET A 133 2.97 7.18 5.42
C MET A 133 2.61 8.07 6.62
N LYS A 134 1.74 7.60 7.51
CA LYS A 134 1.41 8.32 8.74
C LYS A 134 2.62 8.47 9.67
N ALA A 135 3.43 7.42 9.83
CA ALA A 135 4.65 7.49 10.64
C ALA A 135 5.68 8.49 10.07
N MET A 136 5.83 8.53 8.74
CA MET A 136 6.72 9.49 8.06
C MET A 136 6.24 10.94 8.19
N LEU A 137 4.92 11.14 8.23
CA LEU A 137 4.29 12.44 8.52
C LEU A 137 4.19 12.75 10.02
N GLN A 138 4.70 11.87 10.90
CA GLN A 138 4.58 11.96 12.36
C GLN A 138 3.13 12.08 12.87
N GLN A 139 2.18 11.52 12.13
CA GLN A 139 0.76 11.49 12.46
C GLN A 139 0.41 10.23 13.26
N TYR A 140 0.70 10.26 14.55
CA TYR A 140 0.48 9.12 15.47
C TYR A 140 -0.91 9.16 16.12
N ASP A 141 -1.94 9.19 15.30
CA ASP A 141 -3.35 9.22 15.73
C ASP A 141 -3.98 7.79 15.77
N SER A 142 -5.30 7.73 15.99
CA SER A 142 -6.03 6.46 16.01
C SER A 142 -6.01 5.71 14.68
N GLU A 143 -5.91 6.40 13.54
CA GLU A 143 -5.83 5.77 12.22
C GLU A 143 -4.47 5.10 12.03
N TYR A 144 -3.39 5.70 12.54
CA TYR A 144 -2.06 5.07 12.55
C TYR A 144 -2.06 3.78 13.38
N ALA A 145 -2.60 3.83 14.60
CA ALA A 145 -2.73 2.66 15.46
C ALA A 145 -3.58 1.56 14.80
N GLN A 146 -4.74 1.93 14.23
CA GLN A 146 -5.61 1.02 13.49
C GLN A 146 -4.87 0.38 12.32
N ALA A 147 -4.13 1.16 11.53
CA ALA A 147 -3.42 0.66 10.36
C ALA A 147 -2.36 -0.38 10.71
N LEU A 148 -1.59 -0.15 11.78
CA LEU A 148 -0.66 -1.15 12.29
C LEU A 148 -1.38 -2.43 12.72
N THR A 149 -2.46 -2.30 13.51
CA THR A 149 -3.23 -3.46 13.99
C THR A 149 -3.83 -4.26 12.83
N GLN A 150 -4.44 -3.60 11.84
CA GLN A 150 -5.04 -4.27 10.69
C GLN A 150 -3.99 -4.94 9.80
N ALA A 151 -2.85 -4.28 9.55
CA ALA A 151 -1.75 -4.86 8.79
C ALA A 151 -1.22 -6.15 9.45
N MET A 152 -1.01 -6.12 10.77
CA MET A 152 -0.54 -7.29 11.53
C MET A 152 -1.61 -8.39 11.63
N ALA A 153 -2.90 -8.03 11.71
CA ALA A 153 -3.99 -8.99 11.79
C ALA A 153 -4.20 -9.75 10.46
N PHE A 154 -4.21 -9.03 9.34
CA PHE A 154 -4.47 -9.61 8.02
C PHE A 154 -3.22 -10.15 7.31
N GLY A 155 -2.01 -9.72 7.70
CA GLY A 155 -0.75 -10.13 7.07
C GLY A 155 0.35 -10.63 8.01
N PRO A 156 0.07 -11.40 9.07
CA PRO A 156 1.08 -11.77 10.08
C PRO A 156 2.26 -12.58 9.55
N TRP A 157 2.10 -13.23 8.39
CA TRP A 157 3.10 -14.09 7.74
C TRP A 157 3.57 -13.55 6.39
N GLU A 158 3.06 -12.39 5.98
CA GLU A 158 3.43 -11.76 4.72
C GLU A 158 4.76 -11.02 4.87
N ASN A 159 5.73 -11.38 4.02
CA ASN A 159 7.11 -10.90 4.15
C ASN A 159 7.19 -9.37 4.06
N ASP A 160 6.59 -8.79 3.02
CA ASP A 160 6.64 -7.35 2.79
C ASP A 160 5.86 -6.58 3.84
N VAL A 161 4.72 -7.11 4.29
CA VAL A 161 3.93 -6.54 5.40
C VAL A 161 4.77 -6.48 6.66
N ASN A 162 5.43 -7.58 7.02
CA ASN A 162 6.28 -7.63 8.22
C ASN A 162 7.42 -6.62 8.18
N ILE A 163 8.02 -6.43 7.00
CA ILE A 163 9.10 -5.46 6.78
C ILE A 163 8.58 -4.02 6.93
N VAL A 164 7.47 -3.68 6.28
CA VAL A 164 6.89 -2.31 6.31
C VAL A 164 6.33 -1.97 7.69
N VAL A 165 5.63 -2.90 8.34
CA VAL A 165 5.09 -2.72 9.69
C VAL A 165 6.22 -2.53 10.71
N ALA A 166 7.33 -3.26 10.58
CA ALA A 166 8.50 -3.04 11.44
C ALA A 166 9.02 -1.60 11.31
N GLU A 167 9.15 -1.08 10.10
CA GLU A 167 9.59 0.30 9.87
C GLU A 167 8.59 1.31 10.44
N ALA A 168 7.32 1.21 10.05
CA ALA A 168 6.25 2.11 10.47
C ALA A 168 6.09 2.14 12.00
N GLY A 169 6.09 0.97 12.63
CA GLY A 169 5.94 0.81 14.07
C GLY A 169 7.15 1.33 14.85
N MET A 170 8.38 1.07 14.38
CA MET A 170 9.59 1.53 15.07
C MET A 170 9.83 3.04 14.92
N LEU A 171 9.34 3.68 13.85
CA LEU A 171 9.30 5.14 13.74
C LEU A 171 8.44 5.77 14.84
N GLY A 172 7.27 5.19 15.11
CA GLY A 172 6.30 5.68 16.11
C GLY A 172 6.33 4.96 17.46
N TRP A 173 7.37 4.19 17.78
CA TRP A 173 7.39 3.24 18.91
C TRP A 173 6.87 3.82 20.24
N PHE A 174 7.31 5.02 20.60
CA PHE A 174 6.95 5.66 21.88
C PHE A 174 5.53 6.23 21.92
N GLN A 175 4.82 6.26 20.79
CA GLN A 175 3.43 6.70 20.70
C GLN A 175 2.44 5.54 20.73
N LEU A 176 2.95 4.30 20.70
CA LEU A 176 2.14 3.09 20.75
C LEU A 176 1.82 2.71 22.20
N ASN A 177 0.60 2.23 22.43
CA ASN A 177 0.28 1.57 23.70
C ASN A 177 0.98 0.20 23.80
N SER A 178 1.03 -0.37 25.01
CA SER A 178 1.70 -1.63 25.28
C SER A 178 1.17 -2.79 24.43
N GLN A 179 -0.14 -2.88 24.22
CA GLN A 179 -0.74 -3.94 23.42
C GLN A 179 -0.25 -3.94 21.95
N ILE A 180 -0.14 -2.76 21.34
CA ILE A 180 0.36 -2.63 19.97
C ILE A 180 1.87 -2.86 19.94
N GLN A 181 2.62 -2.38 20.94
CA GLN A 181 4.05 -2.66 21.08
C GLN A 181 4.32 -4.18 21.12
N ASP A 182 3.61 -4.93 21.96
CA ASP A 182 3.75 -6.39 22.06
C ASP A 182 3.45 -7.08 20.72
N SER A 183 2.38 -6.64 20.05
CA SER A 183 1.98 -7.17 18.76
C SER A 183 3.02 -6.89 17.68
N LEU A 184 3.60 -5.69 17.69
CA LEU A 184 4.64 -5.24 16.79
C LEU A 184 5.94 -6.04 16.98
N ILE A 185 6.38 -6.27 18.22
CA ILE A 185 7.57 -7.08 18.50
C ILE A 185 7.38 -8.51 18.00
N LYS A 186 6.24 -9.16 18.29
CA LYS A 186 5.91 -10.48 17.75
C LYS A 186 5.90 -10.51 16.23
N ASN A 187 5.46 -9.42 15.60
CA ASN A 187 5.48 -9.28 14.15
C ASN A 187 6.89 -9.17 13.58
N ILE A 188 7.74 -8.36 14.21
CA ILE A 188 9.17 -8.23 13.88
C ILE A 188 9.87 -9.58 14.03
N GLU A 189 9.64 -10.31 15.12
CA GLU A 189 10.21 -11.63 15.37
C GLU A 189 9.82 -12.66 14.31
N ARG A 190 8.55 -12.70 13.90
CA ARG A 190 8.11 -13.51 12.74
C ARG A 190 8.82 -13.09 11.47
N GLY A 191 8.89 -11.79 11.20
CA GLY A 191 9.58 -11.23 10.04
C GLY A 191 11.06 -11.60 9.98
N ILE A 192 11.77 -11.59 11.11
CA ILE A 192 13.20 -11.95 11.19
C ILE A 192 13.45 -13.39 10.71
N LYS A 193 12.51 -14.32 10.94
CA LYS A 193 12.65 -15.72 10.54
C LYS A 193 12.89 -15.88 9.03
N ARG A 194 12.27 -15.05 8.20
CA ARG A 194 12.37 -15.10 6.73
C ARG A 194 13.18 -13.96 6.13
N ASN A 195 13.07 -12.75 6.69
CA ASN A 195 13.56 -11.51 6.06
C ASN A 195 14.47 -10.68 6.97
N GLY A 196 15.18 -11.31 7.91
CA GLY A 196 16.03 -10.60 8.89
C GLY A 196 17.02 -9.61 8.28
N LYS A 197 17.59 -9.89 7.10
CA LYS A 197 18.48 -8.96 6.39
C LYS A 197 17.75 -7.67 5.98
N SER A 198 16.56 -7.80 5.36
CA SER A 198 15.77 -6.66 4.90
C SER A 198 15.25 -5.82 6.08
N ILE A 199 14.79 -6.47 7.16
CA ILE A 199 14.38 -5.78 8.38
C ILE A 199 15.55 -5.02 9.00
N LYS A 200 16.73 -5.66 9.11
CA LYS A 200 17.94 -5.00 9.60
C LYS A 200 18.29 -3.77 8.77
N GLN A 201 18.30 -3.92 7.44
CA GLN A 201 18.64 -2.83 6.53
C GLN A 201 17.69 -1.64 6.70
N ARG A 202 16.37 -1.88 6.73
CA ARG A 202 15.38 -0.81 6.91
C ARG A 202 15.51 -0.12 8.27
N LEU A 203 15.55 -0.89 9.36
CA LEU A 203 15.65 -0.33 10.70
C LEU A 203 16.98 0.40 10.93
N SER A 204 18.07 -0.04 10.32
CA SER A 204 19.33 0.71 10.32
C SER A 204 19.19 2.03 9.57
N ALA A 205 18.56 2.04 8.39
CA ALA A 205 18.41 3.25 7.57
C ALA A 205 17.63 4.37 8.30
N ILE A 206 16.70 4.01 9.18
CA ILE A 206 15.94 4.97 10.00
C ILE A 206 16.48 5.15 11.43
N ASN A 207 17.68 4.64 11.74
CA ASN A 207 18.29 4.70 13.07
C ASN A 207 17.44 4.09 14.21
N LYS A 208 16.63 3.06 13.91
CA LYS A 208 15.79 2.36 14.88
C LYS A 208 16.23 0.92 15.18
N LEU A 209 17.29 0.42 14.55
CA LEU A 209 17.79 -0.93 14.80
C LEU A 209 18.13 -1.18 16.28
N GLY A 210 18.86 -0.26 16.92
CA GLY A 210 19.22 -0.38 18.34
C GLY A 210 17.99 -0.46 19.25
N LEU A 211 16.98 0.39 18.98
CA LEU A 211 15.72 0.37 19.71
C LEU A 211 15.02 -0.99 19.55
N ALA A 212 14.92 -1.51 18.33
CA ALA A 212 14.31 -2.83 18.10
C ALA A 212 15.07 -3.94 18.84
N CYS A 213 16.41 -3.90 18.82
CA CYS A 213 17.24 -4.89 19.50
C CYS A 213 17.04 -4.96 21.02
N ILE A 214 16.67 -3.84 21.66
CA ILE A 214 16.37 -3.78 23.09
C ILE A 214 15.07 -4.53 23.41
N TYR A 215 14.05 -4.39 22.57
CA TYR A 215 12.70 -4.89 22.84
C TYR A 215 12.41 -6.28 22.24
N ILE A 216 13.21 -6.79 21.31
CA ILE A 216 13.06 -8.17 20.84
C ILE A 216 13.34 -9.15 21.99
N GLU A 217 12.34 -9.97 22.30
CA GLU A 217 12.34 -10.89 23.44
C GLU A 217 12.99 -12.22 23.06
N GLU A 218 12.68 -12.74 21.87
CA GLU A 218 13.20 -14.02 21.40
C GLU A 218 14.72 -13.96 21.16
N SER A 219 15.49 -14.60 22.05
CA SER A 219 16.96 -14.56 22.06
C SER A 219 17.60 -14.96 20.73
N LYS A 220 17.04 -15.96 20.03
CA LYS A 220 17.52 -16.42 18.72
C LYS A 220 17.30 -15.37 17.62
N GLN A 221 16.19 -14.63 17.68
CA GLN A 221 15.78 -13.64 16.70
C GLN A 221 16.57 -12.35 16.95
N ARG A 222 16.73 -11.97 18.22
CA ARG A 222 17.63 -10.90 18.65
C ARG A 222 19.05 -11.16 18.18
N LYS A 223 19.61 -12.34 18.46
CA LYS A 223 20.96 -12.72 17.96
C LYS A 223 21.05 -12.68 16.43
N ARG A 224 20.01 -13.13 15.72
CA ARG A 224 19.97 -13.12 14.25
C ARG A 224 19.93 -11.72 13.66
N LEU A 225 19.20 -10.78 14.26
CA LEU A 225 19.06 -9.41 13.77
C LEU A 225 20.24 -8.53 14.23
N CYS A 226 20.57 -8.61 15.51
CA CYS A 226 21.42 -7.67 16.25
C CYS A 226 22.86 -8.17 16.42
N GLY A 227 23.08 -9.49 16.38
CA GLY A 227 24.39 -10.10 16.55
C GLY A 227 24.76 -10.47 17.99
N PHE A 228 23.89 -10.18 18.97
CA PHE A 228 24.07 -10.48 20.40
C PHE A 228 22.76 -10.95 21.06
#